data_AF-A0A0F9LLZ0-F1
#
_entry.id   AF-A0A0F9LLZ0-F1
#
_cell.length_a   1.000
_cell.length_b   1.000
_cell.length_c   1.000
_cell.angle_alpha   90.00
_cell.angle_beta   90.00
_cell.angle_gamma   90.00
#
_symmetry.space_group_name_H-M   'P 1'
#
loop_
_entity.id
_entity.type
_entity.pdbx_description
1 polymer ?
#
loop_
_entity_poly.entity_id
_entity_poly.type
_entity_poly.pdbx_seq_one_letter_code
_entity_poly.pdbx_strand_id
1 'polypeptide(L)'
;MAFGAPDWLGARWPIRATQGTNQARYVITAAGVIVSGGSGTLDITVASGKRQIFSQIEALSPVSVIQEVDISIDDTIFWRRYYDVYGVVSFPADAALMLPAGSKLTITILNNDADTQTLRINVAGTIEDA
;
A
#
# COMPACT_ATOMS: atom_id res chain seq x y z
N MET A 1 11.46 10.32 7.60
CA MET A 1 11.22 9.44 8.78
C MET A 1 10.52 8.20 8.26
N ALA A 2 10.92 7.00 8.70
CA ALA A 2 10.29 5.75 8.27
C ALA A 2 8.92 5.59 8.94
N PHE A 3 7.94 4.99 8.26
CA PHE A 3 6.74 4.48 8.92
C PHE A 3 7.17 3.55 10.06
N GLY A 4 6.44 3.58 11.19
CA GLY A 4 6.63 2.57 12.23
C GLY A 4 6.56 1.17 11.60
N ALA A 5 7.31 0.20 12.14
CA ALA A 5 7.32 -1.16 11.63
C ALA A 5 5.87 -1.62 11.41
N PRO A 6 5.51 -2.11 10.20
CA PRO A 6 4.12 -2.46 9.93
C PRO A 6 3.67 -3.55 10.92
N ASP A 7 2.38 -3.66 11.19
CA ASP A 7 1.80 -4.76 11.98
C ASP A 7 1.29 -5.85 11.00
N TRP A 8 2.02 -6.97 10.86
CA TRP A 8 1.89 -7.86 9.67
C TRP A 8 0.92 -9.03 9.89
N LEU A 9 0.06 -9.01 10.91
CA LEU A 9 -0.64 -10.23 11.37
C LEU A 9 -2.12 -10.05 11.76
N GLY A 10 -2.83 -9.07 11.19
CA GLY A 10 -4.29 -9.04 11.23
C GLY A 10 -4.92 -10.04 10.23
N ALA A 11 -5.01 -11.32 10.60
CA ALA A 11 -5.76 -12.39 9.91
C ALA A 11 -5.21 -12.93 8.56
N ARG A 12 -4.24 -13.85 8.63
CA ARG A 12 -3.85 -14.72 7.50
C ARG A 12 -4.80 -15.93 7.43
N TRP A 13 -5.78 -15.91 6.52
CA TRP A 13 -6.55 -17.10 6.17
C TRP A 13 -6.10 -17.60 4.79
N PRO A 14 -5.47 -18.78 4.69
CA PRO A 14 -5.19 -19.38 3.39
C PRO A 14 -6.52 -19.81 2.74
N ILE A 15 -6.72 -19.40 1.50
CA ILE A 15 -7.83 -19.86 0.64
C ILE A 15 -7.17 -20.48 -0.58
N ARG A 16 -7.60 -21.67 -1.00
CA ARG A 16 -7.12 -22.25 -2.25
C ARG A 16 -7.87 -21.60 -3.41
N ALA A 17 -7.14 -21.12 -4.41
CA ALA A 17 -7.77 -20.71 -5.66
C ALA A 17 -8.33 -21.94 -6.38
N THR A 18 -9.33 -21.73 -7.25
CA THR A 18 -9.92 -22.79 -8.11
C THR A 18 -8.88 -23.50 -8.98
N GLN A 19 -7.70 -22.89 -9.19
CA GLN A 19 -6.57 -23.45 -9.94
C GLN A 19 -5.53 -24.20 -9.08
N GLY A 20 -5.77 -24.39 -7.78
CA GLY A 20 -4.94 -25.24 -6.92
C GLY A 20 -3.70 -24.55 -6.29
N THR A 21 -3.47 -23.27 -6.56
CA THR A 21 -2.43 -22.48 -5.89
C THR A 21 -2.90 -22.04 -4.50
N ASN A 22 -1.98 -22.05 -3.52
CA ASN A 22 -2.25 -21.48 -2.21
C ASN A 22 -2.29 -19.95 -2.34
N GLN A 23 -3.43 -19.34 -2.04
CA GLN A 23 -3.54 -17.89 -1.88
C GLN A 23 -3.64 -17.54 -0.40
N ALA A 24 -2.84 -16.59 0.05
CA ALA A 24 -2.99 -15.99 1.37
C ALA A 24 -3.43 -14.54 1.21
N ARG A 25 -4.61 -14.18 1.74
CA ARG A 25 -5.04 -12.79 1.82
C ARG A 25 -4.24 -12.05 2.89
N TYR A 26 -3.94 -10.79 2.63
CA TYR A 26 -3.26 -9.92 3.59
C TYR A 26 -3.81 -8.50 3.56
N VAL A 27 -3.63 -7.82 4.70
CA VAL A 27 -3.74 -6.38 4.82
C VAL A 27 -2.49 -5.88 5.53
N ILE A 28 -1.79 -4.93 4.93
CA ILE A 28 -0.68 -4.20 5.53
C ILE A 28 -1.24 -2.84 5.96
N THR A 29 -1.12 -2.54 7.25
CA THR A 29 -1.39 -1.20 7.77
C THR A 29 -0.08 -0.56 8.20
N ALA A 30 0.17 0.67 7.75
CA ALA A 30 1.27 1.49 8.20
C ALA A 30 0.74 2.88 8.58
N ALA A 31 1.21 3.44 9.68
CA ALA A 31 0.90 4.81 10.08
C ALA A 31 2.17 5.52 10.54
N GLY A 32 2.27 6.81 10.23
CA GLY A 32 3.49 7.58 10.46
C GLY A 32 3.17 9.04 10.73
N VAL A 33 3.91 9.61 11.68
CA VAL A 33 3.90 11.04 11.94
C VAL A 33 4.77 11.72 10.88
N ILE A 34 4.15 12.52 10.03
CA ILE A 34 4.78 13.21 8.90
C ILE A 34 4.69 14.70 9.16
N VAL A 35 5.84 15.35 9.22
CA VAL A 35 5.94 16.81 9.40
C VAL A 35 5.33 17.55 8.22
N SER A 36 4.94 18.80 8.42
CA SER A 36 4.43 19.66 7.34
C SER A 36 5.42 19.74 6.18
N GLY A 37 4.91 19.58 4.95
CA GLY A 37 5.69 19.50 3.72
C GLY A 37 6.58 18.25 3.60
N GLY A 38 6.51 17.34 4.57
CA GLY A 38 7.28 16.10 4.59
C GLY A 38 6.60 14.96 3.86
N SER A 39 7.30 13.83 3.78
CA SER A 39 6.77 12.58 3.22
C SER A 39 7.11 11.36 4.08
N GLY A 40 6.25 10.35 3.95
CA GLY A 40 6.44 9.01 4.50
C GLY A 40 6.42 8.00 3.35
N THR A 41 7.29 6.99 3.40
CA THR A 41 7.38 5.97 2.34
C THR A 41 7.27 4.55 2.89
N LEU A 42 6.32 3.79 2.36
CA LEU A 42 6.12 2.36 2.63
C LEU A 42 6.65 1.55 1.44
N ASP A 43 7.69 0.76 1.69
CA ASP A 43 8.27 -0.15 0.71
C ASP A 43 7.78 -1.59 0.96
N ILE A 44 7.24 -2.21 -0.08
CA ILE A 44 6.79 -3.61 -0.07
C ILE A 44 7.60 -4.36 -1.14
N THR A 45 8.45 -5.29 -0.68
CA THR A 45 9.25 -6.14 -1.57
C THR A 45 8.59 -7.50 -1.72
N VAL A 46 8.43 -7.97 -2.96
CA VAL A 46 7.89 -9.30 -3.24
C VAL A 46 9.00 -10.34 -3.06
N ALA A 47 8.82 -11.22 -2.08
CA ALA A 47 9.78 -12.29 -1.77
C ALA A 47 9.98 -13.25 -2.96
N SER A 48 11.17 -13.86 -3.04
CA SER A 48 11.48 -14.89 -4.04
C SER A 48 10.49 -16.06 -4.01
N GLY A 49 10.12 -16.57 -5.18
CA GLY A 49 9.15 -17.67 -5.33
C GLY A 49 7.72 -17.31 -4.95
N LYS A 50 7.42 -16.03 -4.74
CA LYS A 50 6.08 -15.52 -4.50
C LYS A 50 5.67 -14.54 -5.59
N ARG A 51 4.36 -14.44 -5.78
CA ARG A 51 3.70 -13.38 -6.52
C ARG A 51 2.77 -12.63 -5.57
N GLN A 52 2.75 -11.31 -5.66
CA GLN A 52 1.81 -10.50 -4.89
C GLN A 52 0.83 -9.80 -5.81
N ILE A 53 -0.43 -9.84 -5.42
CA ILE A 53 -1.53 -9.21 -6.13
C ILE A 53 -2.10 -8.16 -5.18
N PHE A 54 -2.07 -6.91 -5.58
CA PHE A 54 -2.60 -5.78 -4.82
C PHE A 54 -4.00 -5.46 -5.36
N SER A 55 -5.00 -5.52 -4.49
CA SER A 55 -6.40 -5.25 -4.82
C SER A 55 -6.82 -3.84 -4.43
N GLN A 56 -6.20 -3.26 -3.41
CA GLN A 56 -6.59 -1.95 -2.90
C GLN A 56 -5.44 -1.30 -2.14
N ILE A 57 -5.29 0.01 -2.35
CA ILE A 57 -4.43 0.88 -1.54
C ILE A 57 -5.30 2.04 -1.04
N GLU A 58 -5.29 2.28 0.27
CA GLU A 58 -6.02 3.37 0.92
C GLU A 58 -5.03 4.29 1.62
N ALA A 59 -5.21 5.58 1.44
CA ALA A 59 -4.50 6.62 2.17
C ALA A 59 -5.50 7.39 3.05
N LEU A 60 -5.15 7.61 4.31
CA LEU A 60 -6.00 8.28 5.27
C LEU A 60 -5.26 9.44 5.94
N SER A 61 -6.00 10.51 6.13
CA SER A 61 -5.58 11.71 6.86
C SER A 61 -6.63 12.05 7.93
N PRO A 62 -6.22 12.50 9.12
CA PRO A 62 -7.16 12.96 10.15
C PRO A 62 -7.75 14.34 9.82
N VAL A 63 -7.20 15.05 8.82
CA VAL A 63 -7.56 16.43 8.46
C VAL A 63 -8.06 16.50 7.02
N SER A 64 -9.03 17.40 6.79
CA SER A 64 -9.56 17.70 5.46
C SER A 64 -8.70 18.76 4.76
N VAL A 65 -7.51 18.34 4.34
CA VAL A 65 -6.58 19.10 3.49
C VAL A 65 -6.12 18.19 2.36
N ILE A 66 -5.98 18.73 1.16
CA ILE A 66 -5.57 17.94 -0.02
C ILE A 66 -4.13 17.46 0.14
N GLN A 67 -4.00 16.16 0.42
CA GLN A 67 -2.77 15.38 0.46
C GLN A 67 -2.45 14.76 -0.90
N GLU A 68 -1.24 14.23 -1.04
CA GLU A 68 -0.79 13.53 -2.24
C GLU A 68 -0.27 12.12 -1.88
N VAL A 69 -0.59 11.14 -2.72
CA VAL A 69 -0.03 9.79 -2.65
C VAL A 69 0.49 9.36 -4.02
N ASP A 70 1.74 8.92 -4.03
CA ASP A 70 2.43 8.34 -5.17
C ASP A 70 2.59 6.83 -4.98
N ILE A 71 2.34 6.07 -6.06
CA ILE A 71 2.55 4.63 -6.12
C ILE A 71 3.53 4.36 -7.25
N SER A 72 4.68 3.81 -6.90
CA SER A 72 5.73 3.42 -7.83
C SER A 72 6.02 1.93 -7.78
N ILE A 73 6.44 1.39 -8.92
CA ILE A 73 6.93 0.02 -9.04
C ILE A 73 8.34 0.11 -9.61
N ASP A 74 9.31 -0.51 -8.94
CA ASP A 74 10.71 -0.52 -9.35
C ASP A 74 11.20 0.91 -9.70
N ASP A 75 10.92 1.85 -8.78
CA ASP A 75 11.25 3.28 -8.83
C ASP A 75 10.57 4.12 -9.92
N THR A 76 9.63 3.54 -10.69
CA THR A 76 8.83 4.27 -11.68
C THR A 76 7.46 4.61 -11.11
N ILE A 77 7.05 5.89 -11.12
CA ILE A 77 5.72 6.32 -10.64
C ILE A 77 4.65 5.93 -11.67
N PHE A 78 3.67 5.13 -11.24
CA PHE A 78 2.53 4.69 -12.08
C PHE A 78 1.26 5.48 -11.79
N TRP A 79 1.03 5.79 -10.51
CA TRP A 79 -0.14 6.55 -10.08
C TRP A 79 0.27 7.66 -9.13
N ARG A 80 -0.31 8.84 -9.37
CA ARG A 80 -0.35 9.95 -8.44
C ARG A 80 -1.80 10.29 -8.17
N ARG A 81 -2.18 10.39 -6.91
CA ARG A 81 -3.55 10.71 -6.49
C ARG A 81 -3.53 11.79 -5.42
N TYR A 82 -4.55 12.65 -5.50
CA TYR A 82 -4.84 13.66 -4.49
C TYR A 82 -6.05 13.21 -3.67
N TYR A 83 -5.99 13.38 -2.36
CA TYR A 83 -7.05 12.97 -1.44
C TYR A 83 -7.12 13.93 -0.25
N ASP A 84 -8.22 13.96 0.49
CA ASP A 84 -8.34 14.78 1.70
C ASP A 84 -8.22 13.91 2.96
N VAL A 85 -9.34 13.58 3.60
CA VAL A 85 -9.46 12.66 4.74
C VAL A 85 -9.24 11.22 4.29
N TYR A 86 -9.72 10.88 3.10
CA TYR A 86 -9.71 9.51 2.60
C TYR A 86 -9.47 9.45 1.10
N GLY A 87 -8.45 8.70 0.70
CA GLY A 87 -8.12 8.43 -0.68
C GLY A 87 -8.09 6.93 -0.93
N VAL A 88 -8.77 6.47 -1.97
CA VAL A 88 -8.71 5.07 -2.38
C VAL A 88 -8.13 4.97 -3.77
N VAL A 89 -7.10 4.16 -3.90
CA VAL A 89 -6.67 3.60 -5.16
C VAL A 89 -7.23 2.18 -5.23
N SER A 90 -8.46 2.09 -5.71
CA SER A 90 -9.07 0.82 -6.09
C SER A 90 -8.63 0.50 -7.50
N PHE A 91 -8.05 -0.68 -7.68
CA PHE A 91 -7.92 -1.23 -9.02
C PHE A 91 -9.32 -1.72 -9.46
N PRO A 92 -9.66 -1.64 -10.77
CA PRO A 92 -10.94 -2.16 -11.27
C PRO A 92 -11.22 -3.57 -10.74
N ALA A 93 -12.47 -3.96 -10.52
CA ALA A 93 -12.80 -5.29 -9.94
C ALA A 93 -12.18 -6.47 -10.72
N ASP A 94 -11.89 -6.27 -12.00
CA ASP A 94 -11.28 -7.24 -12.92
C ASP A 94 -9.78 -6.98 -13.19
N ALA A 95 -9.20 -5.95 -12.60
CA ALA A 95 -7.78 -5.60 -12.74
C ALA A 95 -7.16 -5.50 -11.35
N ALA A 96 -6.14 -6.30 -11.09
CA ALA A 96 -5.33 -6.19 -9.88
C ALA A 96 -3.89 -5.90 -10.28
N LEU A 97 -3.17 -5.12 -9.46
CA LEU A 97 -1.76 -4.91 -9.71
C LEU A 97 -1.01 -6.17 -9.28
N MET A 98 -0.45 -6.88 -10.25
CA MET A 98 0.29 -8.12 -10.02
C MET A 98 1.78 -7.86 -10.16
N LEU A 99 2.53 -8.11 -9.10
CA LEU A 99 3.98 -7.95 -9.08
C LEU A 99 4.68 -9.31 -8.98
N PRO A 100 5.67 -9.59 -9.85
CA PRO A 100 6.47 -10.81 -9.79
C PRO A 100 7.45 -10.78 -8.61
N ALA A 101 8.06 -11.94 -8.34
CA ALA A 101 9.13 -12.06 -7.38
C ALA A 101 10.27 -11.06 -7.68
N GLY A 102 10.76 -10.39 -6.64
CA GLY A 102 11.84 -9.42 -6.74
C GLY A 102 11.40 -7.98 -7.07
N SER A 103 10.14 -7.76 -7.49
CA SER A 103 9.63 -6.40 -7.67
C SER A 103 9.42 -5.68 -6.34
N LYS A 104 9.52 -4.35 -6.39
CA LYS A 104 9.32 -3.44 -5.27
C LYS A 104 8.14 -2.52 -5.56
N LEU A 105 7.11 -2.56 -4.71
CA LEU A 105 6.06 -1.54 -4.66
C LEU A 105 6.47 -0.48 -3.62
N THR A 106 6.48 0.78 -4.01
CA THR A 106 6.77 1.91 -3.13
C THR A 106 5.56 2.82 -3.10
N ILE A 107 5.08 3.13 -1.90
CA ILE A 107 3.95 4.05 -1.68
C ILE A 107 4.47 5.23 -0.88
N THR A 108 4.42 6.42 -1.46
CA THR A 108 4.87 7.66 -0.83
C THR A 108 3.67 8.54 -0.56
N ILE A 109 3.44 8.89 0.70
CA ILE A 109 2.44 9.89 1.10
C ILE A 109 3.16 11.19 1.42
N LEU A 110 2.60 12.30 0.95
CA LEU A 110 3.04 13.64 1.27
C LEU A 110 2.03 14.31 2.21
N ASN A 111 2.54 14.99 3.23
CA ASN A 111 1.75 15.84 4.11
C ASN A 111 1.81 17.29 3.62
N ASN A 112 0.75 17.74 2.97
CA ASN A 112 0.56 19.12 2.51
C ASN A 112 -0.12 20.00 3.56
N ASP A 113 -0.45 19.45 4.73
CA ASP A 113 -1.00 20.23 5.85
C ASP A 113 0.08 21.13 6.45
N ALA A 114 -0.34 22.26 7.02
CA ALA A 114 0.56 23.20 7.69
C ALA A 114 1.11 22.63 9.01
N ASP A 115 0.41 21.65 9.60
CA ASP A 115 0.79 20.98 10.82
C ASP A 115 1.36 19.58 10.54
N THR A 116 2.02 19.03 11.57
CA THR A 116 2.48 17.64 11.55
C THR A 116 1.30 16.70 11.73
N GLN A 117 1.08 15.80 10.78
CA GLN A 117 -0.07 14.89 10.77
C GLN A 117 0.36 13.43 10.91
N THR A 118 -0.50 12.62 11.53
CA THR A 118 -0.35 11.16 11.48
C THR A 118 -1.13 10.63 10.29
N LEU A 119 -0.44 10.28 9.22
CA LEU A 119 -1.06 9.73 8.01
C LEU A 119 -0.96 8.21 8.02
N ARG A 120 -1.96 7.55 7.43
CA ARG A 120 -2.07 6.08 7.43
C ARG A 120 -2.23 5.55 6.01
N ILE A 121 -1.58 4.42 5.74
CA ILE A 121 -1.72 3.61 4.53
C ILE A 121 -2.30 2.27 4.93
N ASN A 122 -3.32 1.81 4.21
CA ASN A 122 -3.72 0.41 4.19
C ASN A 122 -3.50 -0.16 2.79
N VAL A 123 -2.95 -1.37 2.71
CA VAL A 123 -2.75 -2.10 1.45
C VAL A 123 -3.35 -3.48 1.61
N ALA A 124 -4.27 -3.87 0.72
CA ALA A 124 -4.88 -5.18 0.72
C ALA A 124 -4.53 -5.94 -0.55
N GLY A 125 -4.39 -7.26 -0.42
CA GLY A 125 -4.01 -8.12 -1.54
C GLY A 125 -3.98 -9.61 -1.22
N THR A 126 -3.44 -10.38 -2.16
CA THR A 126 -3.15 -11.81 -2.02
C THR A 126 -1.69 -12.12 -2.34
N ILE A 127 -1.12 -13.08 -1.62
CA ILE A 127 0.17 -13.69 -1.93
C ILE A 127 -0.10 -15.07 -2.51
N GLU A 128 0.60 -15.38 -3.58
CA GLU A 128 0.56 -16.68 -4.28
C GLU A 128 1.95 -17.29 -4.36
N ASP A 129 1.99 -18.62 -4.37
CA ASP A 129 3.17 -19.36 -4.78
C ASP A 129 3.33 -19.22 -6.31
N ALA A 130 4.53 -18.83 -6.76
CA ALA A 130 4.87 -18.63 -8.18
C ALA A 130 5.60 -19.85 -8.77
#